data_AF-A0A2S8DAC4-F1
#
_entry.id   AF-A0A2S8DAC4-F1
#
_cell.length_a   1.000
_cell.length_b   1.000
_cell.length_c   1.000
_cell.angle_alpha   90.00
_cell.angle_beta   90.00
_cell.angle_gamma   90.00
#
_symmetry.space_group_name_H-M   'P 1'
#
loop_
_entity.id
_entity.type
_entity.pdbx_description
1 polymer ?
#
loop_
_entity_poly.entity_id
_entity_poly.type
_entity_poly.pdbx_seq_one_letter_code
_entity_poly.pdbx_strand_id
1 'polypeptide(L)'
;MLKDSQGISALKLYSFLAEHIDPTCGAVVADQQFLAEKLGVSRSPIIRWLNYLESKNALVRIPVAGKVCAYALDPHEVWKGYNTTKNHAAFVTKTLVNKDGDI
;
A
#
# COMPACT_ATOMS: atom_id res chain seq x y z
N MET A 1 -0.79 28.73 5.44
CA MET A 1 -0.94 27.38 4.86
C MET A 1 0.44 26.74 4.79
N LEU A 2 0.81 25.93 5.78
CA LEU A 2 2.02 25.11 5.71
C LEU A 2 1.80 24.12 4.57
N LYS A 3 2.54 24.27 3.47
CA LYS A 3 2.61 23.24 2.42
C LYS A 3 3.16 22.00 3.11
N ASP A 4 2.31 20.99 3.31
CA ASP A 4 2.74 19.72 3.87
C ASP A 4 3.65 19.03 2.83
N SER A 5 4.93 19.38 2.88
CA SER A 5 5.96 18.89 1.96
C SER A 5 6.08 17.35 2.03
N GLN A 6 5.78 16.79 3.20
CA GLN A 6 5.68 15.35 3.38
C GLN A 6 4.44 14.79 2.69
N GLY A 7 3.29 15.47 2.81
CA GLY A 7 2.08 15.12 2.06
C GLY A 7 2.28 15.06 0.54
N ILE A 8 2.95 16.05 -0.06
CA ILE A 8 3.24 16.06 -1.51
C ILE A 8 4.15 14.89 -1.91
N SER A 9 5.11 14.55 -1.06
CA SER A 9 6.06 13.46 -1.33
C SER A 9 5.42 12.09 -1.15
N ALA A 10 4.61 11.91 -0.11
CA ALA A 10 3.86 10.69 0.16
C ALA A 10 2.78 10.42 -0.90
N LEU A 11 2.24 11.48 -1.51
CA LEU A 11 1.29 11.36 -2.62
C LEU A 11 1.89 10.60 -3.81
N LYS A 12 3.19 10.76 -4.09
CA LYS A 12 3.86 10.01 -5.17
C LYS A 12 3.81 8.50 -4.93
N LEU A 13 4.07 8.09 -3.69
CA LEU A 13 3.98 6.67 -3.30
C LEU A 13 2.54 6.18 -3.36
N TYR A 14 1.59 6.98 -2.85
CA TYR A 14 0.18 6.66 -2.89
C TYR A 14 -0.33 6.46 -4.33
N SER A 15 -0.02 7.39 -5.24
CA SER A 15 -0.36 7.30 -6.66
C SER A 15 0.24 6.07 -7.32
N PHE A 16 1.53 5.79 -7.07
CA PHE A 16 2.20 4.60 -7.60
C PHE A 16 1.51 3.31 -7.15
N LEU A 17 1.14 3.21 -5.87
CA LEU A 17 0.42 2.05 -5.35
C LEU A 17 -0.98 1.96 -5.98
N ALA A 18 -1.72 3.06 -6.07
CA ALA A 18 -3.06 3.08 -6.66
C ALA A 18 -3.08 2.63 -8.14
N GLU A 19 -2.07 3.03 -8.93
CA GLU A 19 -1.91 2.60 -10.32
C GLU A 19 -1.68 1.08 -10.47
N HIS A 20 -1.13 0.44 -9.43
CA HIS A 20 -0.78 -0.99 -9.44
C HIS A 20 -1.75 -1.84 -8.61
N ILE A 21 -2.85 -1.26 -8.09
CA ILE A 21 -3.89 -2.05 -7.41
C ILE A 21 -4.59 -2.93 -8.45
N ASP A 22 -4.54 -4.23 -8.22
CA ASP A 22 -5.33 -5.17 -8.98
C ASP A 22 -6.82 -5.08 -8.56
N PRO A 23 -7.77 -5.01 -9.52
CA PRO A 23 -9.21 -4.92 -9.23
C PRO A 23 -9.78 -6.08 -8.42
N THR A 24 -9.05 -7.19 -8.31
CA THR A 24 -9.45 -8.41 -7.58
C THR A 24 -8.78 -8.54 -6.21
N CYS A 25 -7.74 -7.75 -5.90
CA CYS A 25 -6.94 -7.93 -4.68
C CYS A 25 -6.92 -6.70 -3.75
N GLY A 26 -7.26 -5.50 -4.23
CA GLY A 26 -7.40 -4.29 -3.40
C GLY A 26 -6.12 -3.83 -2.67
N ALA A 27 -4.99 -4.49 -2.93
CA ALA A 27 -3.71 -4.24 -2.30
C ALA A 27 -2.57 -4.52 -3.27
N VAL A 28 -1.45 -3.80 -3.09
CA VAL A 28 -0.20 -4.03 -3.81
C VAL A 28 0.76 -4.77 -2.90
N VAL A 29 1.32 -5.90 -3.35
CA VAL A 29 2.31 -6.65 -2.58
C VAL A 29 3.69 -6.35 -3.12
N ALA A 30 4.53 -5.70 -2.31
CA ALA A 30 5.88 -5.31 -2.70
C ALA A 30 6.86 -5.20 -1.53
N ASP A 31 8.14 -5.33 -1.83
CA ASP A 31 9.21 -4.99 -0.90
C ASP A 31 9.50 -3.47 -0.88
N GLN A 32 9.95 -2.94 0.26
CA GLN A 32 10.25 -1.51 0.39
C GLN A 32 11.44 -1.06 -0.45
N GLN A 33 12.43 -1.92 -0.67
CA GLN A 33 13.58 -1.64 -1.54
C GLN A 33 13.11 -1.55 -3.00
N PHE A 34 12.20 -2.43 -3.43
CA PHE A 34 11.60 -2.35 -4.76
C PHE A 34 10.85 -1.01 -4.97
N LEU A 35 10.05 -0.58 -3.99
CA LEU A 35 9.36 0.72 -4.05
C LEU A 35 10.36 1.89 -4.11
N ALA A 36 11.44 1.81 -3.36
CA ALA A 36 12.50 2.82 -3.36
C ALA A 36 13.16 2.94 -4.74
N GLU A 37 13.50 1.80 -5.36
CA GLU A 37 14.08 1.73 -6.70
C GLU A 37 13.13 2.28 -7.77
N LYS A 38 11.85 1.91 -7.74
CA LYS A 38 10.85 2.40 -8.70
C LYS A 38 10.59 3.90 -8.58
N LEU A 39 10.68 4.46 -7.39
CA LEU A 39 10.48 5.88 -7.14
C LEU A 39 11.78 6.69 -7.18
N GLY A 40 12.93 6.06 -7.45
CA GLY A 40 14.23 6.73 -7.54
C GLY A 40 14.72 7.34 -6.23
N VAL A 41 14.35 6.75 -5.09
CA VAL A 41 14.69 7.24 -3.74
C VAL A 41 15.38 6.17 -2.92
N SER A 42 15.97 6.56 -1.78
CA SER A 42 16.44 5.59 -0.79
C SER A 42 15.27 5.04 0.03
N ARG A 43 15.53 3.99 0.82
CA ARG A 43 14.50 3.34 1.64
C ARG A 43 13.94 4.24 2.75
N SER A 44 14.73 5.15 3.29
CA SER A 44 14.31 6.03 4.40
C SER A 44 13.11 6.94 4.05
N PRO A 45 13.08 7.61 2.87
CA PRO A 45 11.87 8.26 2.34
C PRO A 45 10.64 7.36 2.30
N ILE A 46 10.76 6.13 1.79
CA ILE A 46 9.62 5.18 1.71
C ILE A 46 9.04 4.92 3.09
N ILE A 47 9.88 4.65 4.10
CA ILE A 47 9.42 4.43 5.48
C ILE A 47 8.67 5.65 6.02
N ARG A 48 9.20 6.87 5.80
CA ARG A 48 8.55 8.11 6.24
C ARG A 48 7.21 8.34 5.57
N TRP A 49 7.12 8.09 4.26
CA TRP A 49 5.88 8.23 3.49
C TRP A 49 4.83 7.20 3.91
N LEU A 50 5.23 5.94 4.12
CA LEU A 50 4.34 4.91 4.64
C LEU A 50 3.78 5.30 6.01
N ASN A 51 4.64 5.69 6.95
CA ASN A 51 4.18 6.10 8.29
C ASN A 51 3.25 7.33 8.23
N TYR A 52 3.51 8.27 7.32
CA TYR A 52 2.64 9.42 7.11
C TYR A 52 1.27 8.99 6.57
N LEU A 53 1.22 8.13 5.53
CA LEU A 53 -0.04 7.64 4.96
C LEU A 53 -0.84 6.80 5.97
N GLU A 54 -0.17 5.94 6.74
CA GLU A 54 -0.76 5.19 7.86
C GLU A 54 -1.36 6.13 8.91
N SER A 55 -0.66 7.21 9.28
CA SER A 55 -1.17 8.21 10.24
C SER A 55 -2.42 8.97 9.75
N LYS A 56 -2.68 8.97 8.44
CA LYS A 56 -3.85 9.57 7.80
C LYS A 56 -4.94 8.55 7.48
N ASN A 57 -4.76 7.28 7.86
CA ASN A 57 -5.63 6.15 7.49
C ASN A 57 -5.78 5.95 5.97
N ALA A 58 -4.88 6.50 5.15
CA ALA A 58 -4.93 6.35 3.69
C ALA A 58 -4.34 5.01 3.22
N LEU A 59 -3.57 4.34 4.07
CA LEU A 59 -2.86 3.10 3.76
C LEU A 59 -2.77 2.21 5.00
N VAL A 60 -2.90 0.90 4.79
CA VAL A 60 -2.60 -0.14 5.76
C VAL A 60 -1.49 -1.03 5.21
N ARG A 61 -0.40 -1.20 5.97
CA ARG A 61 0.68 -2.12 5.65
C ARG A 61 0.53 -3.43 6.43
N ILE A 62 0.47 -4.55 5.71
CA ILE A 62 0.38 -5.89 6.28
C ILE A 62 1.68 -6.63 5.96
N PRO A 63 2.50 -7.01 6.94
CA PRO A 63 3.64 -7.88 6.71
C PRO A 63 3.17 -9.24 6.17
N VAL A 64 3.82 -9.76 5.12
CA VAL A 64 3.44 -11.05 4.50
C VAL A 64 4.51 -12.11 4.74
N ALA A 65 5.71 -11.88 4.23
CA ALA A 65 6.84 -12.79 4.39
C ALA A 65 8.16 -12.05 4.19
N GLY A 66 9.13 -12.27 5.10
CA GLY A 66 10.43 -11.61 5.05
C GLY A 66 10.31 -10.08 5.01
N LYS A 67 10.80 -9.46 3.93
CA LYS A 67 10.77 -7.99 3.76
C LYS A 67 9.54 -7.48 2.97
N VAL A 68 8.72 -8.39 2.46
CA VAL A 68 7.57 -8.08 1.62
C VAL A 68 6.37 -7.69 2.47
N CYS A 69 5.70 -6.60 2.08
CA CYS A 69 4.46 -6.15 2.69
C CYS A 69 3.36 -6.03 1.62
N ALA A 70 2.12 -6.29 2.02
CA ALA A 70 0.94 -5.89 1.28
C ALA A 70 0.54 -4.47 1.73
N TYR A 71 0.26 -3.60 0.77
CA TYR A 71 -0.18 -2.23 0.96
C TYR A 71 -1.62 -2.11 0.47
N ALA A 72 -2.56 -2.10 1.40
CA ALA A 72 -3.97 -1.85 1.11
C ALA A 72 -4.24 -0.34 1.22
N LEU A 73 -4.81 0.25 0.18
CA LEU A 73 -5.24 1.65 0.18
C LEU A 73 -6.71 1.75 0.58
N ASP A 74 -7.14 2.92 1.07
CA ASP A 74 -8.56 3.15 1.40
C ASP A 74 -9.44 2.91 0.16
N PRO A 75 -10.34 1.92 0.20
CA PRO A 75 -11.26 1.63 -0.90
C PRO A 75 -12.13 2.83 -1.29
N HIS A 76 -12.54 3.67 -0.34
CA HIS A 76 -13.36 4.84 -0.62
C HIS A 76 -12.58 5.96 -1.32
N GLU A 77 -11.25 5.97 -1.22
CA GLU A 77 -10.38 6.92 -1.90
C GLU A 77 -9.92 6.40 -3.28
N VAL A 78 -9.64 5.10 -3.40
CA VAL A 78 -9.17 4.49 -4.66
C VAL A 78 -10.33 4.12 -5.61
N TRP A 79 -11.47 3.67 -5.08
CA TRP A 79 -12.57 3.14 -5.92
C TRP A 79 -13.51 4.21 -6.49
N LYS A 80 -13.37 5.49 -6.10
CA LYS A 80 -14.08 6.59 -6.78
C LYS A 80 -13.65 6.79 -8.24
N GLY A 81 -12.43 6.36 -8.59
CA GLY A 81 -11.89 6.45 -9.96
C GLY A 81 -12.02 5.17 -10.80
N TYR A 82 -12.20 4.00 -10.17
CA TYR A 82 -12.19 2.70 -10.82
C TYR A 82 -13.59 2.01 -10.76
N ASN A 83 -14.55 2.59 -11.48
CA ASN A 83 -15.69 1.90 -12.12
C ASN A 83 -16.43 0.78 -11.33
N THR A 84 -17.29 1.19 -10.39
CA THR A 84 -18.72 0.84 -10.18
C THR A 84 -19.36 -0.47 -10.72
N THR A 85 -18.69 -1.62 -10.78
CA THR A 85 -19.33 -2.85 -11.32
C THR A 85 -19.42 -4.06 -10.40
N LYS A 86 -18.87 -4.03 -9.18
CA LYS A 86 -18.97 -5.16 -8.25
C LYS A 86 -19.45 -4.73 -6.88
N ASN A 87 -20.59 -5.30 -6.45
CA ASN A 87 -21.18 -5.14 -5.11
C ASN A 87 -20.31 -5.71 -3.99
N HIS A 88 -19.28 -6.49 -4.32
CA HIS A 88 -18.32 -7.06 -3.38
C HIS A 88 -16.93 -7.09 -4.03
N ALA A 89 -15.91 -6.57 -3.34
CA ALA A 89 -14.51 -6.79 -3.67
C ALA A 89 -14.00 -7.94 -2.79
N ALA A 90 -13.52 -9.02 -3.40
CA ALA A 90 -13.01 -10.15 -2.66
C ALA A 90 -11.61 -9.82 -2.15
N PHE A 91 -11.42 -9.69 -0.84
CA PHE A 91 -10.09 -9.78 -0.24
C PHE A 91 -9.77 -11.26 -0.03
N VAL A 92 -9.07 -11.87 -1.00
CA VAL A 92 -8.58 -13.24 -0.85
C VAL A 92 -7.15 -13.19 -0.36
N THR A 93 -6.97 -13.17 0.96
CA THR A 93 -5.71 -13.60 1.56
C THR A 93 -5.88 -15.01 2.10
N LYS A 94 -5.10 -15.96 1.57
CA LYS A 94 -4.88 -17.26 2.19
C LYS A 94 -3.48 -17.22 2.79
N THR A 95 -3.36 -16.75 4.03
CA THR A 95 -2.12 -16.94 4.78
C THR A 95 -2.10 -18.37 5.29
N LEU A 96 -1.37 -19.23 4.59
CA LEU A 96 -1.11 -20.61 5.01
C LEU A 96 0.05 -20.56 6.01
N VAL A 97 -0.29 -20.67 7.30
CA VAL A 97 0.69 -20.77 8.39
C VAL A 97 1.03 -22.24 8.65
N ASN A 98 2.27 -22.51 9.02
CA ASN A 98 2.64 -23.83 9.53
C ASN A 98 1.99 -24.03 10.90
N LYS A 99 1.75 -25.28 11.33
CA LYS A 99 0.96 -25.59 12.56
C LYS A 99 1.56 -24.97 13.84
N ASP A 100 2.84 -24.63 13.80
CA ASP A 100 3.61 -24.09 14.93
C ASP A 100 3.75 -22.55 14.93
N GLY A 101 3.16 -21.84 13.95
CA GLY A 101 2.95 -20.39 14.04
C GLY A 101 4.17 -19.48 13.87
N ASP A 102 5.37 -20.01 13.57
CA ASP A 102 6.52 -19.16 13.26
C ASP A 102 6.43 -18.59 11.84
N ILE A 103 6.65 -17.27 11.75
CA ILE A 103 6.62 -16.43 10.54
C ILE A 103 8.04 -16.14 10.06
#